data_AF-A0A8K0EYA3-F1
#
_entry.id   AF-A0A8K0EYA3-F1
#
_cell.length_a   1.000
_cell.length_b   1.000
_cell.length_c   1.000
_cell.angle_alpha   90.00
_cell.angle_beta   90.00
_cell.angle_gamma   90.00
#
_symmetry.space_group_name_H-M   'P 1'
#
loop_
_entity.id
_entity.type
_entity.pdbx_description
1 polymer ?
#
loop_
_entity_poly.entity_id
_entity_poly.type
_entity_poly.pdbx_seq_one_letter_code
_entity_poly.pdbx_strand_id
1 'polypeptide(L)'
;MPNSSSSEVAEFFQTWTSVEYLALLFEANDSYVGKQIVLDMAKYDNIMVKRVLKTEETLMKKFAVEVVPSLYILFRNGSAMQLARGGKTRFDFRLALKKLPDLDKSRLHQEHHLLHPSVPTLEKTTVARIPSKANVNR
;
A
#
# COMPACT_ATOMS: atom_id res chain seq x y z
N MET A 1 -23.14 3.93 21.68
CA MET A 1 -21.72 4.32 21.83
C MET A 1 -20.92 3.50 20.83
N PRO A 2 -20.16 4.09 19.89
CA PRO A 2 -19.20 3.33 19.13
C PRO A 2 -18.15 2.79 20.10
N ASN A 3 -18.00 1.48 20.11
CA ASN A 3 -16.93 0.76 20.78
C ASN A 3 -15.56 1.28 20.27
N SER A 4 -14.66 1.72 21.17
CA SER A 4 -13.35 2.37 20.86
C SER A 4 -12.52 1.64 19.80
N SER A 5 -12.75 0.33 19.63
CA SER A 5 -12.08 -0.51 18.66
C SER A 5 -12.45 -0.25 17.19
N SER A 6 -13.60 0.38 16.92
CA SER A 6 -14.07 0.75 15.58
C SER A 6 -13.54 2.13 15.16
N SER A 7 -13.49 3.08 16.11
CA SER A 7 -12.89 4.40 15.88
C SER A 7 -11.39 4.29 15.60
N GLU A 8 -10.66 3.43 16.33
CA GLU A 8 -9.23 3.19 16.07
C GLU A 8 -8.95 2.68 14.64
N VAL A 9 -9.79 1.79 14.11
CA VAL A 9 -9.63 1.26 12.75
C VAL A 9 -9.99 2.34 11.72
N ALA A 10 -11.05 3.10 11.96
CA ALA A 10 -11.44 4.21 11.09
C ALA A 10 -10.36 5.31 11.07
N GLU A 11 -9.84 5.71 12.22
CA GLU A 11 -8.73 6.67 12.38
C GLU A 11 -7.46 6.18 11.68
N PHE A 12 -7.16 4.87 11.77
CA PHE A 12 -6.05 4.26 11.04
C PHE A 12 -6.20 4.48 9.52
N PHE A 13 -7.34 4.14 8.93
CA PHE A 13 -7.55 4.30 7.49
C PHE A 13 -7.71 5.77 7.04
N GLN A 14 -8.10 6.66 7.95
CA GLN A 14 -8.07 8.11 7.70
C GLN A 14 -6.63 8.65 7.68
N THR A 15 -5.77 8.12 8.56
CA THR A 15 -4.35 8.50 8.62
C THR A 15 -3.59 7.95 7.42
N TRP A 16 -3.87 6.70 7.02
CA TRP A 16 -3.19 6.00 5.93
C TRP A 16 -4.11 5.86 4.72
N THR A 17 -4.34 6.98 4.03
CA THR A 17 -5.32 7.08 2.94
C THR A 17 -4.98 6.26 1.69
N SER A 18 -3.73 5.81 1.51
CA SER A 18 -3.34 4.90 0.44
C SER A 18 -3.60 3.42 0.78
N VAL A 19 -3.77 3.09 2.06
CA VAL A 19 -3.92 1.72 2.54
C VAL A 19 -5.37 1.28 2.41
N GLU A 20 -5.60 0.22 1.65
CA GLU A 20 -6.92 -0.41 1.48
C GLU A 20 -7.10 -1.60 2.42
N TYR A 21 -5.98 -2.24 2.77
CA TYR A 21 -5.97 -3.47 3.56
C TYR A 21 -5.02 -3.38 4.76
N LEU A 22 -5.52 -3.73 5.94
CA LEU A 22 -4.69 -4.01 7.11
C LEU A 22 -4.68 -5.51 7.40
N ALA A 23 -3.56 -6.18 7.14
CA ALA A 23 -3.37 -7.59 7.42
C ALA A 23 -2.83 -7.77 8.85
N LEU A 24 -3.56 -8.50 9.69
CA LEU A 24 -3.09 -8.93 11.02
C LEU A 24 -2.62 -10.37 10.94
N LEU A 25 -1.32 -10.60 11.12
CA LEU A 25 -0.76 -11.93 11.22
C LEU A 25 -0.48 -12.27 12.69
N PHE A 26 -1.28 -13.20 13.22
CA PHE A 26 -1.12 -13.75 14.55
C PHE A 26 -0.11 -14.88 14.53
N GLU A 27 0.92 -14.84 15.38
CA GLU A 27 1.96 -15.87 15.46
C GLU A 27 2.55 -16.04 16.87
N ALA A 28 3.30 -17.13 17.08
CA ALA A 28 4.06 -17.35 18.31
C ALA A 28 5.33 -16.47 18.36
N ASN A 29 5.87 -16.26 19.56
CA ASN A 29 7.02 -15.36 19.77
C ASN A 29 8.28 -15.80 19.01
N ASP A 30 8.47 -17.11 18.90
CA ASP A 30 9.58 -17.80 18.21
C ASP A 30 9.35 -17.98 16.70
N SER A 31 8.17 -17.62 16.19
CA SER A 31 7.87 -17.63 14.76
C SER A 31 8.40 -16.37 14.06
N TYR A 32 8.99 -16.59 12.88
CA TYR A 32 9.54 -15.55 12.00
C TYR A 32 8.67 -15.28 10.76
N VAL A 33 7.55 -16.00 10.61
CA VAL A 33 6.69 -15.91 9.43
C VAL A 33 6.16 -14.49 9.25
N GLY A 34 5.72 -13.82 10.32
CA GLY A 34 5.22 -12.44 10.22
C GLY A 34 6.26 -11.45 9.78
N LYS A 35 7.50 -11.57 10.25
CA LYS A 35 8.59 -10.71 9.77
C LYS A 35 8.84 -10.90 8.26
N GLN A 36 8.81 -12.14 7.78
CA GLN A 36 8.97 -12.44 6.36
C GLN A 36 7.83 -11.89 5.52
N ILE A 37 6.58 -11.99 6.00
CA ILE A 37 5.40 -11.48 5.28
C ILE A 37 5.38 -9.94 5.25
N VAL A 38 5.77 -9.28 6.35
CA VAL A 38 5.94 -7.81 6.36
C VAL A 38 6.93 -7.39 5.27
N LEU A 39 8.07 -8.06 5.16
CA LEU A 39 9.06 -7.77 4.11
C LEU A 39 8.55 -8.09 2.70
N ASP A 40 7.82 -9.20 2.52
CA ASP A 40 7.25 -9.57 1.21
C ASP A 40 6.24 -8.55 0.70
N MET A 41 5.50 -7.91 1.61
CA MET A 41 4.43 -6.95 1.29
C MET A 41 4.89 -5.49 1.28
N ALA A 42 6.09 -5.17 1.77
CA ALA A 42 6.60 -3.81 1.89
C ALA A 42 6.69 -3.03 0.55
N LYS A 43 6.59 -3.73 -0.59
CA LYS A 43 6.59 -3.14 -1.94
C LYS A 43 5.20 -2.71 -2.44
N TYR A 44 4.15 -2.96 -1.65
CA TYR A 44 2.76 -2.63 -2.00
C TYR A 44 2.25 -1.53 -1.07
N ASP A 45 1.93 -0.37 -1.62
CA ASP A 45 1.57 0.81 -0.82
C ASP A 45 0.11 0.80 -0.31
N ASN A 46 -0.70 -0.13 -0.81
CA ASN A 46 -2.11 -0.27 -0.46
C ASN A 46 -2.42 -1.38 0.54
N ILE A 47 -1.38 -2.00 1.12
CA ILE A 47 -1.51 -2.96 2.21
C ILE A 47 -0.51 -2.67 3.32
N MET A 48 -0.95 -2.79 4.57
CA MET A 48 -0.07 -2.80 5.73
C MET A 48 -0.19 -4.14 6.44
N VAL A 49 0.95 -4.76 6.79
CA VAL A 49 0.98 -6.01 7.57
C VAL A 49 1.43 -5.70 8.99
N LYS A 50 0.62 -6.07 9.98
CA LYS A 50 0.95 -5.99 11.40
C LYS A 50 1.10 -7.39 11.98
N ARG A 51 2.26 -7.63 12.59
CA ARG A 51 2.52 -8.81 13.41
C ARG A 51 1.78 -8.68 14.75
N VAL A 52 1.07 -9.73 15.16
CA VAL A 52 0.40 -9.83 16.45
C VAL A 52 0.92 -11.09 17.15
N LEU A 53 1.49 -10.93 18.34
CA LEU A 53 2.02 -12.07 19.09
C LEU A 53 0.89 -12.80 19.81
N LYS A 54 1.06 -14.11 20.02
CA LYS A 54 0.12 -14.92 20.82
C LYS A 54 -0.09 -14.35 22.25
N THR A 55 0.87 -13.60 22.77
CA THR A 55 0.80 -12.91 24.07
C THR A 55 -0.10 -11.66 24.05
N GLU A 56 -0.49 -11.15 22.88
CA GLU A 56 -1.44 -10.03 22.75
C GLU A 56 -2.88 -10.51 22.94
N GLU A 57 -3.21 -10.93 24.16
CA GLU A 57 -4.48 -11.59 24.47
C GLU A 57 -5.72 -10.80 24.07
N THR A 58 -5.67 -9.47 24.20
CA THR A 58 -6.80 -8.60 23.83
C THR A 58 -7.16 -8.75 22.35
N LEU A 59 -6.15 -8.78 21.47
CA LEU A 59 -6.37 -8.95 20.04
C LEU A 59 -6.71 -10.41 19.70
N MET A 60 -6.06 -11.38 20.35
CA MET A 60 -6.39 -12.80 20.19
C MET A 60 -7.87 -13.07 20.49
N LYS A 61 -8.40 -12.50 21.59
CA LYS A 61 -9.81 -12.60 21.99
C LYS A 61 -10.73 -11.84 21.03
N LYS A 62 -10.39 -10.59 20.67
CA LYS A 62 -11.19 -9.75 19.76
C LYS A 62 -11.43 -10.43 18.40
N PHE A 63 -10.43 -11.12 17.86
CA PHE A 63 -10.50 -11.80 16.57
C PHE A 63 -10.84 -13.29 16.66
N ALA A 64 -11.15 -13.80 17.86
CA ALA A 64 -11.43 -15.21 18.14
C ALA A 64 -10.35 -16.14 17.55
N VAL A 65 -9.08 -15.80 17.76
CA VAL A 65 -7.95 -16.58 17.23
C VAL A 65 -7.67 -17.77 18.14
N GLU A 66 -8.02 -18.97 17.68
CA GLU A 66 -7.82 -20.21 18.43
C GLU A 66 -6.44 -20.85 18.15
N VAL A 67 -5.92 -20.67 16.93
CA VAL A 67 -4.70 -21.34 16.47
C VAL A 67 -3.79 -20.32 15.80
N VAL A 68 -2.49 -20.40 16.08
CA VAL A 68 -1.45 -19.64 15.38
C VAL A 68 -0.58 -20.59 14.53
N PRO A 69 -0.06 -20.14 13.37
CA PRO A 69 -0.26 -18.82 12.80
C PRO A 69 -1.64 -18.65 12.15
N SER A 70 -2.18 -17.43 12.15
CA SER A 70 -3.45 -17.07 11.51
C SER A 70 -3.38 -15.68 10.88
N LEU A 71 -4.08 -15.49 9.76
CA LEU A 71 -4.09 -14.24 9.00
C LEU A 71 -5.52 -13.70 8.91
N TYR A 72 -5.69 -12.45 9.32
CA TYR A 72 -6.92 -11.68 9.15
C TYR A 72 -6.66 -10.47 8.28
N ILE A 73 -7.66 -10.07 7.52
CA ILE A 73 -7.65 -8.83 6.74
C ILE A 73 -8.74 -7.91 7.28
N LEU A 74 -8.40 -6.64 7.50
CA LEU A 74 -9.35 -5.58 7.79
C LEU A 74 -9.45 -4.69 6.57
N PHE A 75 -10.67 -4.32 6.23
CA PHE A 75 -11.00 -3.45 5.12
C PHE A 75 -11.31 -2.04 5.63
N ARG A 76 -11.16 -1.03 4.77
CA ARG A 76 -11.49 0.37 5.09
C ARG A 76 -12.93 0.58 5.58
N ASN A 77 -13.87 -0.26 5.14
CA ASN A 77 -15.27 -0.22 5.59
C ASN A 77 -15.48 -0.78 7.01
N GLY A 78 -14.41 -1.17 7.71
CA GLY A 78 -14.44 -1.70 9.07
C GLY A 78 -14.73 -3.20 9.16
N SER A 79 -15.03 -3.86 8.04
CA SER A 79 -15.21 -5.32 8.02
C SER A 79 -13.87 -6.04 8.16
N ALA A 80 -13.93 -7.29 8.64
CA ALA A 80 -12.75 -8.15 8.79
C ALA A 80 -13.04 -9.57 8.30
N MET A 81 -12.02 -10.24 7.75
CA MET A 81 -12.13 -11.62 7.24
C MET A 81 -10.89 -12.43 7.58
N GLN A 82 -11.08 -13.68 8.00
CA GLN A 82 -9.97 -14.63 8.21
C GLN A 82 -9.56 -15.23 6.85
N LEU A 83 -8.31 -14.98 6.42
CA LEU A 83 -7.77 -15.48 5.15
C LEU A 83 -7.09 -16.84 5.29
N ALA A 84 -6.51 -17.12 6.46
CA ALA A 84 -5.81 -18.37 6.71
C ALA A 84 -5.73 -18.69 8.21
N ARG A 85 -5.70 -19.98 8.54
CA ARG A 85 -5.66 -20.53 9.90
C ARG A 85 -4.77 -21.77 9.94
N GLY A 86 -3.81 -21.82 10.87
CA GLY A 86 -3.05 -22.99 11.31
C GLY A 86 -2.18 -23.69 10.25
N GLY A 87 -1.01 -24.20 10.63
CA GLY A 87 -0.18 -25.07 9.77
C GLY A 87 0.25 -24.46 8.43
N LYS A 88 0.16 -23.12 8.28
CA LYS A 88 0.49 -22.40 7.05
C LYS A 88 1.92 -21.87 7.09
N THR A 89 2.56 -21.91 5.93
CA THR A 89 3.91 -21.41 5.71
C THR A 89 3.89 -19.95 5.23
N ARG A 90 5.06 -19.31 5.18
CA ARG A 90 5.23 -18.01 4.50
C ARG A 90 4.64 -18.01 3.08
N PHE A 91 4.83 -19.10 2.32
CA PHE A 91 4.32 -19.17 0.95
C PHE A 91 2.80 -19.07 0.92
N ASP A 92 2.11 -19.78 1.80
CA ASP A 92 0.64 -19.79 1.88
C ASP A 92 0.07 -18.41 2.21
N PHE A 93 0.64 -17.75 3.23
CA PHE A 93 0.19 -16.41 3.62
C PHE A 93 0.46 -15.38 2.53
N ARG A 94 1.65 -15.43 1.89
CA ARG A 94 1.97 -14.54 0.77
C ARG A 94 1.02 -14.73 -0.40
N LEU A 95 0.69 -15.98 -0.72
CA LEU A 95 -0.25 -16.29 -1.79
C LEU A 95 -1.68 -15.83 -1.46
N ALA A 96 -2.12 -15.99 -0.21
CA ALA A 96 -3.43 -15.50 0.24
C ALA A 96 -3.54 -13.97 0.09
N LEU A 97 -2.51 -13.22 0.50
CA LEU A 97 -2.50 -11.76 0.34
C LEU A 97 -2.50 -11.34 -1.12
N LYS A 98 -1.69 -11.98 -1.98
CA LYS A 98 -1.64 -11.68 -3.42
C LYS A 98 -2.95 -11.91 -4.18
N LYS A 99 -3.90 -12.64 -3.60
CA LYS A 99 -5.25 -12.84 -4.18
C LYS A 99 -6.21 -11.71 -3.84
N LEU A 100 -5.81 -10.76 -2.99
CA LEU A 100 -6.62 -9.56 -2.72
C LEU A 100 -6.78 -8.74 -4.01
N PRO A 101 -7.99 -8.23 -4.28
CA PRO A 101 -8.20 -7.39 -5.43
C PRO A 101 -7.31 -6.15 -5.32
N ASP A 102 -6.77 -5.72 -6.46
CA ASP A 102 -6.07 -4.45 -6.61
C ASP A 102 -4.80 -4.25 -5.77
N LEU A 103 -4.24 -5.29 -5.13
CA LEU A 103 -2.99 -5.22 -4.35
C LEU A 103 -1.79 -4.63 -5.14
N ASP A 104 -1.84 -4.62 -6.48
CA ASP A 104 -0.76 -4.15 -7.35
C ASP A 104 -1.13 -2.92 -8.21
N LYS A 105 -2.35 -2.40 -8.09
CA LYS A 105 -2.82 -1.32 -8.99
C LYS A 105 -2.39 0.08 -8.56
N SER A 106 -1.97 0.29 -7.32
CA SER A 106 -1.47 1.60 -6.86
C SER A 106 -0.23 2.07 -7.64
N ARG A 107 0.65 1.14 -8.05
CA ARG A 107 1.77 1.45 -8.97
C ARG A 107 1.32 1.80 -10.39
N LEU A 108 0.27 1.14 -10.91
CA LEU A 108 -0.26 1.42 -12.24
C LEU A 108 -0.90 2.83 -12.31
N HIS A 109 -1.52 3.30 -11.24
CA HIS A 109 -2.02 4.68 -11.17
C HIS A 109 -0.87 5.71 -11.13
N GLN A 110 0.28 5.35 -10.57
CA GLN A 110 1.45 6.22 -10.53
C GLN A 110 2.19 6.27 -11.88
N GLU A 111 2.20 5.16 -12.64
CA GLU A 111 2.74 5.14 -14.01
C GLU A 111 1.86 5.92 -14.99
N HIS A 112 0.53 5.91 -14.84
CA HIS A 112 -0.36 6.69 -15.71
C HIS A 112 -0.21 8.22 -15.53
N HIS A 113 0.37 8.70 -14.42
CA HIS A 113 0.68 10.12 -14.20
C HIS A 113 2.04 10.55 -14.77
N LEU A 114 2.92 9.59 -15.11
CA LEU A 114 4.28 9.86 -15.63
C LEU A 114 4.38 9.82 -17.16
N LEU A 115 3.28 9.55 -17.88
CA LEU A 115 3.28 9.46 -19.35
C LEU A 115 3.13 10.79 -20.08
N HIS A 116 3.20 11.93 -19.39
CA HIS A 116 3.25 13.25 -20.04
C HIS A 116 4.69 13.78 -20.04
N PRO A 117 5.39 13.85 -21.18
CA PRO A 117 6.63 14.60 -21.26
C PRO A 117 6.32 16.09 -21.12
N SER A 118 6.92 16.75 -20.13
CA SER A 118 6.95 18.21 -20.05
C SER A 118 7.79 18.74 -21.22
N VAL A 119 7.14 19.06 -22.35
CA VAL A 119 7.78 19.79 -23.44
C VAL A 119 7.89 21.26 -23.01
N PRO A 120 9.09 21.86 -22.97
CA PRO A 120 9.20 23.31 -22.81
C PRO A 120 8.72 23.97 -24.12
N THR A 121 7.59 24.66 -24.07
CA THR A 121 7.09 25.47 -25.19
C THR A 121 8.01 26.68 -25.39
N LEU A 122 8.83 26.67 -26.44
CA LEU A 122 9.51 27.87 -26.92
C LEU A 122 8.48 28.80 -27.56
N GLU A 123 8.19 29.92 -26.90
CA GLU A 123 7.49 31.04 -27.52
C GLU A 123 8.33 31.59 -28.69
N LYS A 124 7.79 31.51 -29.91
CA LYS A 124 8.30 32.27 -31.05
C LYS A 124 7.74 33.69 -30.97
N THR A 125 8.52 34.60 -30.38
CA THR A 125 8.25 36.04 -30.51
C THR A 125 8.62 36.51 -31.92
N THR A 126 7.62 37.04 -32.60
CA THR A 126 7.65 37.58 -33.96
C THR A 126 8.49 38.85 -34.10
N VAL A 127 9.47 38.78 -35.00
CA VAL A 127 10.08 39.77 -35.91
C VAL A 127 9.87 41.28 -35.64
N ALA A 128 10.99 42.00 -35.52
CA ALA A 128 11.11 43.39 -35.96
C ALA A 128 12.21 43.52 -37.04
N ARG A 129 11.84 44.18 -38.16
CA ARG A 129 12.58 44.36 -39.42
C ARG A 129 13.09 45.80 -39.52
N ILE A 130 14.40 46.04 -39.70
CA ILE A 130 14.95 47.25 -40.37
C ILE A 130 16.35 46.97 -40.99
N PRO A 131 16.91 47.78 -41.93
CA PRO A 131 17.33 47.29 -43.24
C PRO A 131 18.83 47.50 -43.59
N SER A 132 19.22 46.85 -44.68
CA SER A 132 20.36 47.10 -45.61
C SER A 132 21.26 48.32 -45.37
N LYS A 133 22.58 48.07 -45.35
CA LYS A 133 23.56 48.83 -46.16
C LYS A 133 24.71 47.94 -46.67
N ALA A 134 25.03 48.15 -47.93
CA ALA A 134 26.13 47.59 -48.68
C ALA A 134 27.51 47.92 -48.08
N ASN A 135 28.49 47.04 -48.27
CA ASN A 135 29.88 47.45 -48.32
C ASN A 135 30.67 46.58 -49.31
N VAL A 136 30.99 47.19 -50.45
CA VAL A 136 32.03 46.81 -51.40
C VAL A 136 33.34 47.33 -50.84
N ASN A 137 34.39 46.51 -50.75
CA ASN A 137 35.80 46.92 -50.85
C ASN A 137 36.62 45.66 -51.16
N ARG A 138 37.08 45.48 -52.40
CA ARG A 138 38.31 45.99 -53.05
C ARG A 138 39.49 45.04 -52.85
#